data_AF-A0A920QH58-F1
#
_entry.id   AF-A0A920QH58-F1
#
_cell.length_a   1.000
_cell.length_b   1.000
_cell.length_c   1.000
_cell.angle_alpha   90.00
_cell.angle_beta   90.00
_cell.angle_gamma   90.00
#
_symmetry.space_group_name_H-M   'P 1'
#
loop_
_entity.id
_entity.type
_entity.pdbx_description
1 polymer ?
#
loop_
_entity_poly.entity_id
_entity_poly.type
_entity_poly.pdbx_seq_one_letter_code
_entity_poly.pdbx_strand_id
1 'polypeptide(L)'
;MPGTDEWDPELMRFNDYEEPLVNRMFSYFREGGIENMVLAADAVELLLQNRNEGFPEAFEVPKFGWIENRSAVKINKHETGRVWITFYRALHQSGDMAVIDSLTESLQAQGLAVSKFYAYSLREQSAQQELLRKAEQEPPDAILTMQGFSIGNGPSGKSRDDRVSFLETLNCPVIQVPTSTEDREAWLKNPRGISASNAAMSVALPETDGRFFGTVVGFKHDEVFSYGKENDSESEFRLKRLEPEKSQITHVSGLAANWVLLRRTENSKKRLAIILANYPNKDSRIGNGVGLDTPASVVPF
;
A
#
# COMPACT_ATOMS: atom_id res chain seq x y z
N MET A 1 -19.87 22.71 -8.48
CA MET A 1 -19.68 21.32 -8.94
C MET A 1 -20.00 20.37 -7.79
N PRO A 2 -20.55 19.17 -8.04
CA PRO A 2 -20.81 18.17 -7.00
C PRO A 2 -19.53 17.57 -6.45
N GLY A 3 -19.59 17.05 -5.21
CA GLY A 3 -18.52 16.29 -4.58
C GLY A 3 -18.64 14.77 -4.75
N THR A 4 -19.60 14.32 -5.56
CA THR A 4 -19.88 12.92 -5.93
C THR A 4 -19.44 12.66 -7.36
N ASP A 5 -19.38 11.38 -7.75
CA ASP A 5 -19.06 10.99 -9.13
C ASP A 5 -20.18 11.37 -10.14
N GLU A 6 -21.39 11.58 -9.64
CA GLU A 6 -22.57 11.92 -10.43
C GLU A 6 -22.67 13.43 -10.67
N TRP A 7 -23.07 13.79 -11.89
CA TRP A 7 -23.40 15.16 -12.24
C TRP A 7 -24.68 15.61 -11.53
N ASP A 8 -24.67 16.85 -11.04
CA ASP A 8 -25.82 17.46 -10.37
C ASP A 8 -26.26 18.71 -11.16
N PRO A 9 -27.36 18.62 -11.93
CA PRO A 9 -27.91 19.74 -12.67
C PRO A 9 -28.40 20.89 -11.78
N GLU A 10 -28.73 20.65 -10.51
CA GLU A 10 -29.15 21.73 -9.61
C GLU A 10 -27.96 22.63 -9.26
N LEU A 11 -26.78 22.05 -9.04
CA LEU A 11 -25.55 22.80 -8.79
C LEU A 11 -25.12 23.61 -10.01
N MET A 12 -25.47 23.17 -11.23
CA MET A 12 -25.19 23.91 -12.45
C MET A 12 -25.80 25.32 -12.43
N ARG A 13 -26.97 25.48 -11.81
CA ARG A 13 -27.71 26.76 -11.73
C ARG A 13 -26.98 27.87 -10.98
N PHE A 14 -25.92 27.53 -10.25
CA PHE A 14 -25.10 28.47 -9.48
C PHE A 14 -23.74 28.77 -10.15
N ASN A 15 -23.50 28.32 -11.39
CA ASN A 15 -22.26 28.63 -12.12
C ASN A 15 -22.48 29.79 -13.10
N ASP A 16 -21.47 30.66 -13.21
CA ASP A 16 -21.43 31.76 -14.18
C ASP A 16 -20.98 31.32 -15.58
N TYR A 17 -20.55 30.06 -15.74
CA TYR A 17 -20.04 29.50 -16.98
C TYR A 17 -21.02 28.49 -17.59
N GLU A 18 -20.94 28.29 -18.90
CA GLU A 18 -21.76 27.33 -19.64
C GLU A 18 -21.47 25.87 -19.24
N GLU A 19 -22.50 25.03 -19.32
CA GLU A 19 -22.46 23.63 -18.86
C GLU A 19 -21.31 22.78 -19.45
N PRO A 20 -20.95 22.88 -20.75
CA PRO A 20 -19.83 22.12 -21.29
C PRO A 20 -18.49 22.41 -20.59
N LEU A 21 -18.26 23.67 -20.19
CA LEU A 21 -17.05 24.08 -19.49
C LEU A 21 -17.03 23.54 -18.07
N VAL A 22 -18.15 23.72 -17.35
CA VAL A 22 -18.28 23.24 -15.97
C VAL A 22 -18.16 21.72 -15.91
N ASN A 23 -18.75 21.00 -16.87
CA ASN A 23 -18.60 19.55 -17.00
C ASN A 23 -17.15 19.13 -17.27
N ARG A 24 -16.39 19.92 -18.06
CA ARG A 24 -14.97 19.64 -18.28
C ARG A 24 -14.16 19.80 -17.00
N MET A 25 -14.34 20.90 -16.28
CA MET A 25 -13.70 21.12 -14.98
C MET A 25 -14.08 20.04 -13.97
N PHE A 26 -15.36 19.69 -13.90
CA PHE A 26 -15.86 18.61 -13.06
C PHE A 26 -15.18 17.27 -13.38
N SER A 27 -14.97 16.97 -14.66
CA SER A 27 -14.29 15.75 -15.09
C SER A 27 -12.85 15.67 -14.57
N TYR A 28 -12.11 16.78 -14.53
CA TYR A 28 -10.76 16.79 -13.93
C TYR A 28 -10.78 16.42 -12.43
N PHE A 29 -11.73 16.98 -11.67
CA PHE A 29 -11.86 16.67 -10.24
C PHE A 29 -12.37 15.26 -9.98
N ARG A 30 -13.30 14.76 -10.80
CA ARG A 30 -13.86 13.41 -10.70
C ARG A 30 -12.81 12.33 -10.99
N GLU A 31 -12.05 12.49 -12.07
CA GLU A 31 -10.96 11.54 -12.38
C GLU A 31 -9.83 11.62 -11.35
N GLY A 32 -9.56 12.81 -10.82
CA GLY A 32 -8.46 13.04 -9.88
C GLY A 32 -7.09 12.79 -10.54
N GLY A 33 -6.04 12.62 -9.74
CA GLY A 33 -4.69 12.44 -10.28
C GLY A 33 -3.96 13.77 -10.52
N ILE A 34 -2.63 13.72 -10.46
CA ILE A 34 -1.78 14.91 -10.57
C ILE A 34 -2.00 15.60 -11.92
N GLU A 35 -2.03 14.85 -13.01
CA GLU A 35 -2.19 15.38 -14.37
C GLU A 35 -3.49 16.17 -14.53
N ASN A 36 -4.60 15.67 -13.99
CA ASN A 36 -5.87 16.38 -14.05
C ASN A 36 -5.91 17.60 -13.13
N MET A 37 -5.21 17.58 -11.99
CA MET A 37 -5.08 18.79 -11.17
C MET A 37 -4.27 19.88 -11.87
N VAL A 38 -3.25 19.50 -12.66
CA VAL A 38 -2.53 20.45 -13.53
C VAL A 38 -3.47 20.99 -14.61
N LEU A 39 -4.22 20.13 -15.31
CA LEU A 39 -5.21 20.58 -16.30
C LEU A 39 -6.26 21.52 -15.70
N ALA A 40 -6.72 21.26 -14.47
CA ALA A 40 -7.65 22.14 -13.78
C ALA A 40 -7.02 23.49 -13.46
N ALA A 41 -5.76 23.53 -13.03
CA ALA A 41 -5.04 24.78 -12.78
C ALA A 41 -4.82 25.59 -14.08
N ASP A 42 -4.38 24.93 -15.15
CA ASP A 42 -4.19 25.53 -16.48
C ASP A 42 -5.53 26.07 -17.02
N ALA A 43 -6.62 25.34 -16.81
CA ALA A 43 -7.96 25.77 -17.20
C ALA A 43 -8.39 27.03 -16.42
N VAL A 44 -8.11 27.12 -15.12
CA VAL A 44 -8.37 28.34 -14.33
C VAL A 44 -7.54 29.52 -14.86
N GLU A 45 -6.28 29.31 -15.24
CA GLU A 45 -5.46 30.36 -15.84
C GLU A 45 -6.07 30.90 -17.15
N LEU A 46 -6.54 30.01 -18.02
CA LEU A 46 -7.22 30.40 -19.26
C LEU A 46 -8.51 31.18 -18.99
N LEU A 47 -9.30 30.78 -17.98
CA LEU A 47 -10.50 31.51 -17.57
C LEU A 47 -10.18 32.93 -17.09
N LEU A 48 -9.10 33.11 -16.33
CA LEU A 48 -8.63 34.44 -15.91
C LEU A 48 -8.20 35.33 -17.08
N GLN A 49 -7.82 34.71 -18.21
CA GLN A 49 -7.51 35.39 -19.47
C GLN A 49 -8.75 35.58 -20.37
N ASN A 50 -9.96 35.33 -19.86
CA ASN A 50 -11.23 35.34 -20.58
C ASN A 50 -11.28 34.35 -21.77
N ARG A 51 -10.58 33.21 -21.67
CA ARG A 51 -10.59 32.14 -22.67
C ARG A 51 -11.42 30.97 -22.14
N ASN A 52 -12.60 30.76 -22.73
CA ASN A 52 -13.61 29.80 -22.26
C ASN A 52 -13.66 28.51 -23.10
N GLU A 53 -12.63 28.24 -23.89
CA GLU A 53 -12.59 27.13 -24.84
C GLU A 53 -11.16 26.57 -24.98
N GLY A 54 -11.04 25.34 -25.50
CA GLY A 54 -9.75 24.69 -25.71
C GLY A 54 -9.23 23.86 -24.53
N PHE A 55 -10.08 23.55 -23.54
CA PHE A 55 -9.72 22.70 -22.41
C PHE A 55 -9.52 21.23 -22.83
N PRO A 56 -8.35 20.62 -22.58
CA PRO A 56 -8.07 19.23 -22.92
C PRO A 56 -9.02 18.24 -22.24
N GLU A 57 -9.13 17.01 -22.74
CA GLU A 57 -9.91 15.99 -22.03
C GLU A 57 -9.25 15.56 -20.73
N ALA A 58 -10.05 15.15 -19.75
CA ALA A 58 -9.53 14.59 -18.51
C ALA A 58 -8.83 13.25 -18.80
N PHE A 59 -7.69 13.03 -18.16
CA PHE A 59 -7.03 11.73 -18.19
C PHE A 59 -7.79 10.76 -17.29
N GLU A 60 -8.20 9.62 -17.84
CA GLU A 60 -8.75 8.54 -17.02
C GLU A 60 -7.61 7.97 -16.15
N VAL A 61 -7.79 7.96 -14.83
CA VAL A 61 -6.88 7.26 -13.92
C VAL A 61 -7.41 5.84 -13.74
N PRO A 62 -6.73 4.77 -14.20
CA PRO A 62 -7.25 3.42 -14.07
C PRO A 62 -7.56 3.03 -12.62
N LYS A 63 -8.48 2.09 -12.40
CA LYS A 63 -8.80 1.58 -11.06
C LYS A 63 -7.63 0.84 -10.40
N PHE A 64 -6.74 0.28 -11.20
CA PHE A 64 -5.52 -0.40 -10.77
C PHE A 64 -4.47 -0.31 -11.87
N GLY A 65 -3.20 -0.49 -11.51
CA GLY A 65 -2.12 -0.48 -12.49
C GLY A 65 -0.75 -0.65 -11.88
N TRP A 66 0.19 -1.06 -12.74
CA TRP A 66 1.61 -1.06 -12.44
C TRP A 66 2.19 0.33 -12.68
N ILE A 67 2.95 0.85 -11.72
CA ILE A 67 3.71 2.08 -11.94
C ILE A 67 4.98 1.71 -12.69
N GLU A 68 5.11 2.23 -13.91
CA GLU A 68 6.35 2.12 -14.68
C GLU A 68 7.45 2.94 -14.00
N ASN A 69 8.58 2.30 -13.72
CA ASN A 69 9.77 3.02 -13.28
C ASN A 69 10.33 3.80 -14.49
N ARG A 70 9.90 5.07 -14.65
CA ARG A 70 10.48 5.98 -15.67
C ARG A 70 11.98 6.18 -15.49
N SER A 71 12.46 6.02 -14.27
CA SER A 71 13.88 5.82 -14.00
C SER A 71 14.21 4.38 -14.34
N ALA A 72 14.77 4.18 -15.53
CA ALA A 72 15.62 3.03 -15.82
C ALA A 72 16.79 3.04 -14.82
N VAL A 73 16.53 2.63 -13.58
CA VAL A 73 17.58 2.21 -12.65
C VAL A 73 18.25 1.07 -13.38
N LYS A 74 19.48 1.32 -13.82
CA LYS A 74 20.38 0.34 -14.43
C LYS A 74 20.06 -1.01 -13.80
N ILE A 75 19.55 -1.94 -14.61
CA ILE A 75 19.31 -3.32 -14.19
C ILE A 75 20.60 -3.75 -13.50
N ASN A 76 20.57 -3.85 -12.18
CA ASN A 76 21.72 -4.34 -11.45
C ASN A 76 21.80 -5.80 -11.91
N LYS A 77 22.91 -6.18 -12.55
CA LYS A 77 23.15 -7.55 -13.06
C LYS A 77 23.09 -8.64 -11.98
N HIS A 78 22.74 -8.28 -10.74
CA HIS A 78 22.73 -9.09 -9.53
C HIS A 78 21.47 -8.85 -8.70
N GLU A 79 20.29 -8.70 -9.32
CA GLU A 79 19.03 -8.74 -8.56
C GLU A 79 18.87 -10.10 -7.87
N THR A 80 18.85 -10.08 -6.54
CA THR A 80 18.81 -11.30 -5.72
C THR A 80 17.40 -11.84 -5.56
N GLY A 81 16.38 -11.04 -5.87
CA GLY A 81 14.95 -11.36 -5.74
C GLY A 81 14.03 -10.25 -6.22
N ARG A 82 12.72 -10.54 -6.30
CA ARG A 82 11.67 -9.57 -6.66
C ARG A 82 10.65 -9.39 -5.55
N VAL A 83 10.31 -8.15 -5.25
CA VAL A 83 9.27 -7.78 -4.30
C VAL A 83 8.24 -6.89 -4.98
N TRP A 84 6.96 -7.20 -4.77
CA TRP A 84 5.88 -6.32 -5.19
C TRP A 84 5.37 -5.49 -4.02
N ILE A 85 5.14 -4.20 -4.22
CA ILE A 85 4.47 -3.31 -3.26
C ILE A 85 3.07 -3.03 -3.79
N THR A 86 2.04 -3.40 -3.02
CA THR A 86 0.64 -3.11 -3.33
C THR A 86 0.07 -2.06 -2.38
N PHE A 87 -0.64 -1.07 -2.91
CA PHE A 87 -1.19 0.05 -2.12
C PHE A 87 -2.47 0.62 -2.74
N TYR A 88 -3.16 1.51 -2.04
CA TYR A 88 -4.43 2.07 -2.50
C TYR A 88 -4.24 3.06 -3.66
N ARG A 89 -5.14 3.01 -4.67
CA ARG A 89 -5.22 3.97 -5.80
C ARG A 89 -5.27 5.42 -5.32
N ALA A 90 -5.90 5.69 -4.18
CA ALA A 90 -5.99 7.03 -3.61
C ALA A 90 -4.61 7.68 -3.39
N LEU A 91 -3.58 6.91 -3.01
CA LEU A 91 -2.21 7.44 -2.84
C LEU A 91 -1.56 7.79 -4.18
N HIS A 92 -1.84 6.99 -5.22
CA HIS A 92 -1.41 7.29 -6.57
C HIS A 92 -2.10 8.56 -7.10
N GLN A 93 -3.42 8.67 -6.91
CA GLN A 93 -4.21 9.83 -7.35
C GLN A 93 -3.82 11.13 -6.62
N SER A 94 -3.47 11.07 -5.33
CA SER A 94 -3.08 12.25 -4.55
C SER A 94 -1.59 12.60 -4.67
N GLY A 95 -0.80 11.74 -5.30
CA GLY A 95 0.66 11.86 -5.33
C GLY A 95 1.35 11.65 -3.97
N ASP A 96 0.64 11.14 -2.96
CA ASP A 96 1.20 10.90 -1.62
C ASP A 96 2.00 9.60 -1.57
N MET A 97 3.14 9.61 -2.27
CA MET A 97 3.96 8.44 -2.59
C MET A 97 5.18 8.26 -1.67
N ALA A 98 5.41 9.18 -0.72
CA ALA A 98 6.64 9.23 0.09
C ALA A 98 6.96 7.92 0.83
N VAL A 99 5.95 7.25 1.38
CA VAL A 99 6.12 5.94 2.05
C VAL A 99 6.45 4.83 1.04
N ILE A 100 5.80 4.83 -0.12
CA ILE A 100 6.02 3.83 -1.18
C ILE A 100 7.43 3.99 -1.74
N ASP A 101 7.88 5.22 -1.96
CA ASP A 101 9.22 5.51 -2.47
C ASP A 101 10.29 5.15 -1.44
N SER A 102 10.08 5.47 -0.15
CA SER A 102 11.02 5.06 0.91
C SER A 102 11.11 3.53 1.07
N LEU A 103 10.00 2.81 0.95
CA LEU A 103 10.00 1.33 0.89
C LEU A 103 10.76 0.81 -0.34
N THR A 104 10.55 1.45 -1.49
CA THR A 104 11.21 1.07 -2.75
C THR A 104 12.73 1.23 -2.63
N GLU A 105 13.20 2.38 -2.15
CA GLU A 105 14.61 2.66 -1.92
C GLU A 105 15.24 1.67 -0.92
N SER A 106 14.53 1.37 0.18
CA SER A 106 15.03 0.46 1.21
C SER A 106 15.13 -0.99 0.72
N LEU A 107 14.16 -1.47 -0.06
CA LEU A 107 14.21 -2.80 -0.69
C LEU A 107 15.29 -2.87 -1.78
N GLN A 108 15.45 -1.83 -2.59
CA GLN A 108 16.51 -1.76 -3.60
C GLN A 108 17.91 -1.76 -2.97
N ALA A 109 18.06 -1.12 -1.80
CA ALA A 109 19.30 -1.19 -1.02
C ALA A 109 19.61 -2.61 -0.52
N GLN A 110 18.62 -3.49 -0.38
CA GLN A 110 18.80 -4.93 -0.12
C GLN A 110 19.12 -5.75 -1.40
N GLY A 111 19.23 -5.10 -2.56
CA GLY A 111 19.48 -5.76 -3.85
C GLY A 111 18.24 -6.39 -4.50
N LEU A 112 17.04 -5.98 -4.08
CA LEU A 112 15.77 -6.52 -4.57
C LEU A 112 15.20 -5.67 -5.72
N ALA A 113 14.66 -6.34 -6.72
CA ALA A 113 13.85 -5.73 -7.77
C ALA A 113 12.47 -5.36 -7.20
N VAL A 114 12.00 -4.13 -7.42
CA VAL A 114 10.74 -3.66 -6.86
C VAL A 114 9.74 -3.31 -7.97
N SER A 115 8.54 -3.86 -7.89
CA SER A 115 7.41 -3.46 -8.74
C SER A 115 6.28 -2.88 -7.88
N LYS A 116 5.72 -1.75 -8.30
CA LYS A 116 4.69 -1.01 -7.57
C LYS A 116 3.34 -1.20 -8.25
N PHE A 117 2.33 -1.62 -7.51
CA PHE A 117 0.97 -1.84 -8.02
C PHE A 117 -0.04 -1.10 -7.15
N TYR A 118 -0.77 -0.16 -7.75
CA TYR A 118 -1.89 0.48 -7.08
C TYR A 118 -3.19 -0.22 -7.48
N ALA A 119 -4.17 -0.24 -6.57
CA ALA A 119 -5.53 -0.66 -6.88
C ALA A 119 -6.53 0.05 -5.97
N TYR A 120 -7.75 0.26 -6.45
CA TYR A 120 -8.86 0.70 -5.60
C TYR A 120 -9.12 -0.32 -4.49
N SER A 121 -9.18 -1.61 -4.86
CA SER A 121 -9.22 -2.73 -3.92
C SER A 121 -8.62 -3.99 -4.53
N LEU A 122 -7.81 -4.71 -3.77
CA LEU A 122 -7.36 -6.06 -4.13
C LEU A 122 -8.49 -7.11 -4.12
N ARG A 123 -9.73 -6.75 -3.74
CA ARG A 123 -10.91 -7.61 -3.91
C ARG A 123 -11.43 -7.63 -5.35
N GLU A 124 -11.06 -6.64 -6.16
CA GLU A 124 -11.51 -6.57 -7.55
C GLU A 124 -10.84 -7.66 -8.38
N GLN A 125 -11.64 -8.54 -9.00
CA GLN A 125 -11.14 -9.68 -9.78
C GLN A 125 -10.22 -9.24 -10.92
N SER A 126 -10.49 -8.10 -11.55
CA SER A 126 -9.65 -7.53 -12.61
C SER A 126 -8.25 -7.16 -12.11
N ALA A 127 -8.14 -6.61 -10.89
CA ALA A 127 -6.85 -6.30 -10.28
C ALA A 127 -6.07 -7.58 -9.92
N GLN A 128 -6.77 -8.60 -9.43
CA GLN A 128 -6.18 -9.91 -9.13
C GLN A 128 -5.66 -10.60 -10.40
N GLN A 129 -6.44 -10.58 -11.48
CA GLN A 129 -6.04 -11.14 -12.78
C GLN A 129 -4.80 -10.45 -13.34
N GLU A 130 -4.68 -9.13 -13.21
CA GLU A 130 -3.49 -8.41 -13.67
C GLU A 130 -2.24 -8.76 -12.85
N LEU A 131 -2.39 -8.97 -11.53
CA LEU A 131 -1.31 -9.49 -10.68
C LEU A 131 -0.89 -10.89 -11.12
N LEU A 132 -1.84 -11.79 -11.36
CA LEU A 132 -1.55 -13.15 -11.84
C LEU A 132 -0.87 -13.13 -13.22
N ARG A 133 -1.35 -12.30 -14.15
CA ARG A 133 -0.77 -12.13 -15.47
C ARG A 133 0.68 -11.65 -15.40
N LYS A 134 1.00 -10.68 -14.53
CA LYS A 134 2.39 -10.26 -14.33
C LYS A 134 3.22 -11.38 -13.68
N ALA A 135 2.63 -12.21 -12.82
CA ALA A 135 3.35 -13.31 -12.19
C ALA A 135 3.80 -14.39 -13.17
N GLU A 136 3.14 -14.55 -14.32
CA GLU A 136 3.56 -15.47 -15.39
C GLU A 136 4.92 -15.09 -15.99
N GLN A 137 5.25 -13.79 -16.00
CA GLN A 137 6.48 -13.27 -16.60
C GLN A 137 7.51 -12.89 -15.53
N GLU A 138 7.03 -12.28 -14.44
CA GLU A 138 7.85 -11.65 -13.41
C GLU A 138 7.31 -11.99 -12.01
N PRO A 139 7.31 -13.27 -11.59
CA PRO A 139 6.74 -13.67 -10.32
C PRO A 139 7.44 -12.98 -9.14
N PRO A 140 6.70 -12.62 -8.08
CA PRO A 140 7.29 -12.09 -6.86
C PRO A 140 7.89 -13.21 -6.01
N ASP A 141 9.00 -12.90 -5.34
CA ASP A 141 9.53 -13.72 -4.25
C ASP A 141 8.86 -13.36 -2.90
N ALA A 142 8.36 -12.12 -2.76
CA ALA A 142 7.53 -11.65 -1.64
C ALA A 142 6.63 -10.48 -2.07
N ILE A 143 5.54 -10.23 -1.34
CA ILE A 143 4.65 -9.09 -1.54
C ILE A 143 4.58 -8.28 -0.26
N LEU A 144 4.78 -6.98 -0.35
CA LEU A 144 4.43 -6.03 0.70
C LEU A 144 3.10 -5.38 0.35
N THR A 145 2.15 -5.38 1.27
CA THR A 145 0.84 -4.73 1.04
C THR A 145 0.53 -3.69 2.10
N MET A 146 0.22 -2.49 1.63
CA MET A 146 -0.28 -1.38 2.43
C MET A 146 -1.82 -1.32 2.45
N GLN A 147 -2.49 -2.18 1.67
CA GLN A 147 -3.96 -2.25 1.68
C GLN A 147 -4.43 -2.99 2.93
N GLY A 148 -5.25 -2.32 3.72
CA GLY A 148 -5.96 -2.93 4.85
C GLY A 148 -7.13 -3.81 4.39
N PHE A 149 -7.86 -4.33 5.38
CA PHE A 149 -8.98 -5.26 5.27
C PHE A 149 -8.61 -6.61 4.66
N SER A 150 -9.48 -7.59 4.90
CA SER A 150 -9.40 -8.89 4.24
C SER A 150 -9.73 -8.74 2.75
N ILE A 151 -9.09 -9.50 1.87
CA ILE A 151 -9.48 -9.63 0.44
C ILE A 151 -10.34 -10.87 0.20
N GLY A 152 -10.27 -11.86 1.09
CA GLY A 152 -11.12 -13.04 1.03
C GLY A 152 -12.55 -12.72 1.46
N ASN A 153 -13.44 -13.68 1.21
CA ASN A 153 -14.81 -13.63 1.72
C ASN A 153 -14.90 -13.98 3.23
N GLY A 154 -13.75 -14.13 3.90
CA GLY A 154 -13.65 -14.50 5.31
C GLY A 154 -14.30 -15.85 5.63
N PRO A 155 -14.62 -16.12 6.91
CA PRO A 155 -15.38 -17.31 7.33
C PRO A 155 -16.77 -17.41 6.69
N SER A 156 -17.31 -16.29 6.20
CA SER A 156 -18.60 -16.14 5.52
C SER A 156 -18.60 -16.52 4.04
N GLY A 157 -17.46 -16.93 3.47
CA GLY A 157 -17.39 -17.45 2.11
C GLY A 157 -18.26 -18.70 1.94
N LYS A 158 -19.07 -18.73 0.88
CA LYS A 158 -20.04 -19.81 0.59
C LYS A 158 -19.37 -21.15 0.29
N SER A 159 -18.09 -21.15 -0.09
CA SER A 159 -17.26 -22.33 -0.33
C SER A 159 -15.92 -22.28 0.44
N ARG A 160 -15.27 -23.43 0.64
CA ARG A 160 -13.85 -23.50 1.03
C ARG A 160 -12.93 -22.96 -0.06
N ASP A 161 -13.33 -23.07 -1.34
CA ASP A 161 -12.57 -22.57 -2.49
C ASP A 161 -12.63 -21.03 -2.63
N ASP A 162 -13.64 -20.38 -2.04
CA ASP A 162 -13.78 -18.92 -2.09
C ASP A 162 -12.84 -18.18 -1.13
N ARG A 163 -12.02 -18.90 -0.35
CA ARG A 163 -11.34 -18.31 0.82
C ARG A 163 -9.97 -17.71 0.55
N VAL A 164 -9.16 -18.14 -0.42
CA VAL A 164 -7.84 -17.49 -0.69
C VAL A 164 -7.35 -17.70 -2.14
N SER A 165 -8.18 -17.38 -3.13
CA SER A 165 -8.01 -17.83 -4.53
C SER A 165 -6.69 -17.41 -5.25
N PHE A 166 -6.17 -16.19 -5.06
CA PHE A 166 -5.07 -15.70 -5.90
C PHE A 166 -3.73 -15.56 -5.17
N LEU A 167 -3.73 -15.23 -3.87
CA LEU A 167 -2.47 -15.15 -3.09
C LEU A 167 -1.82 -16.54 -2.95
N GLU A 168 -2.61 -17.60 -2.80
CA GLU A 168 -2.10 -18.98 -2.82
C GLU A 168 -1.48 -19.33 -4.17
N THR A 169 -2.07 -18.84 -5.27
CA THR A 169 -1.53 -19.05 -6.63
C THR A 169 -0.18 -18.34 -6.81
N LEU A 170 -0.01 -17.14 -6.25
CA LEU A 170 1.29 -16.45 -6.22
C LEU A 170 2.32 -17.18 -5.35
N ASN A 171 1.83 -17.96 -4.37
CA ASN A 171 2.61 -18.88 -3.54
C ASN A 171 3.83 -18.21 -2.89
N CYS A 172 3.75 -16.95 -2.47
CA CYS A 172 4.85 -16.21 -1.85
C CYS A 172 4.40 -15.55 -0.54
N PRO A 173 5.31 -15.24 0.39
CA PRO A 173 4.98 -14.51 1.62
C PRO A 173 4.35 -13.14 1.30
N VAL A 174 3.24 -12.85 1.98
CA VAL A 174 2.54 -11.57 1.91
C VAL A 174 2.67 -10.85 3.26
N ILE A 175 3.41 -9.76 3.25
CA ILE A 175 3.79 -8.96 4.43
C ILE A 175 2.89 -7.74 4.49
N GLN A 176 2.09 -7.64 5.55
CA GLN A 176 1.22 -6.50 5.79
C GLN A 176 2.05 -5.35 6.39
N VAL A 177 2.08 -4.22 5.68
CA VAL A 177 2.85 -3.00 6.01
C VAL A 177 1.94 -1.75 5.97
N PRO A 178 1.04 -1.59 6.94
CA PRO A 178 0.10 -0.47 6.92
C PRO A 178 0.77 0.86 7.26
N THR A 179 0.11 1.95 6.85
CA THR A 179 0.30 3.26 7.47
C THR A 179 -0.70 3.45 8.60
N SER A 180 -0.28 4.15 9.65
CA SER A 180 -1.17 4.50 10.75
C SER A 180 -2.06 5.67 10.37
N THR A 181 -3.31 5.64 10.82
CA THR A 181 -4.20 6.80 10.75
C THR A 181 -3.90 7.87 11.80
N GLU A 182 -3.05 7.54 12.77
CA GLU A 182 -2.57 8.43 13.83
C GLU A 182 -1.23 9.05 13.43
N ASP A 183 -0.87 10.16 14.06
CA ASP A 183 0.48 10.71 13.93
C ASP A 183 1.51 9.87 14.71
N ARG A 184 2.79 10.14 14.42
CA ARG A 184 3.91 9.40 15.00
C ARG A 184 4.04 9.60 16.51
N GLU A 185 3.73 10.79 17.03
CA GLU A 185 3.84 11.06 18.46
C GLU A 185 2.77 10.31 19.27
N ALA A 186 1.54 10.32 18.77
CA ALA A 186 0.42 9.57 19.32
C ALA A 186 0.75 8.07 19.36
N TRP A 187 1.35 7.56 18.28
CA TRP A 187 1.84 6.17 18.22
C TRP A 187 2.88 5.86 19.30
N LEU A 188 3.92 6.69 19.45
CA LEU A 188 4.96 6.49 20.46
C LEU A 188 4.44 6.54 21.90
N LYS A 189 3.41 7.37 22.15
CA LYS A 189 2.78 7.51 23.47
C LYS A 189 1.75 6.39 23.74
N ASN A 190 1.38 5.59 22.74
CA ASN A 190 0.37 4.53 22.87
C ASN A 190 1.03 3.21 23.33
N PRO A 191 0.82 2.74 24.58
CA PRO A 191 1.41 1.49 25.06
C PRO A 191 0.85 0.24 24.37
N ARG A 192 -0.28 0.35 23.65
CA ARG A 192 -0.84 -0.74 22.83
C ARG A 192 -0.17 -0.83 21.46
N GLY A 193 0.66 0.15 21.09
CA GLY A 193 1.34 0.24 19.81
C GLY A 193 0.44 0.59 18.62
N ILE A 194 -0.85 0.25 18.62
CA ILE A 194 -1.75 0.59 17.51
C ILE A 194 -3.17 0.78 18.03
N SER A 195 -3.94 1.71 17.45
CA SER A 195 -5.37 1.88 17.81
C SER A 195 -6.19 0.65 17.42
N ALA A 196 -7.33 0.45 18.09
CA ALA A 196 -8.21 -0.70 17.86
C ALA A 196 -8.73 -0.77 16.41
N SER A 197 -9.03 0.39 15.80
CA SER A 197 -9.42 0.47 14.39
C SER A 197 -8.30 0.01 13.46
N ASN A 198 -7.08 0.51 13.66
CA ASN A 198 -5.93 0.11 12.86
C ASN A 198 -5.56 -1.37 13.09
N ALA A 199 -5.69 -1.89 14.31
CA ALA A 199 -5.52 -3.31 14.60
C ALA A 199 -6.54 -4.17 13.83
N ALA A 200 -7.83 -3.80 13.86
CA ALA A 200 -8.86 -4.54 13.16
C ALA A 200 -8.65 -4.51 11.64
N MET A 201 -8.42 -3.33 11.06
CA MET A 201 -8.30 -3.13 9.62
C MET A 201 -6.97 -3.66 9.06
N SER A 202 -5.88 -3.53 9.79
CA SER A 202 -4.53 -3.77 9.25
C SER A 202 -3.79 -4.95 9.88
N VAL A 203 -4.39 -5.64 10.85
CA VAL A 203 -3.82 -6.85 11.48
C VAL A 203 -4.82 -7.99 11.44
N ALA A 204 -5.90 -7.91 12.25
CA ALA A 204 -6.80 -9.04 12.49
C ALA A 204 -7.53 -9.51 11.23
N LEU A 205 -8.04 -8.59 10.40
CA LEU A 205 -8.69 -8.97 9.13
C LEU A 205 -7.68 -9.51 8.10
N PRO A 206 -6.55 -8.83 7.82
CA PRO A 206 -5.46 -9.37 7.00
C PRO A 206 -4.95 -10.76 7.40
N GLU A 207 -4.87 -11.07 8.70
CA GLU A 207 -4.44 -12.40 9.19
C GLU A 207 -5.36 -13.52 8.70
N THR A 208 -6.65 -13.24 8.50
CA THR A 208 -7.60 -14.22 7.94
C THR A 208 -7.35 -14.55 6.47
N ASP A 209 -6.59 -13.71 5.75
CA ASP A 209 -6.14 -13.98 4.37
C ASP A 209 -4.80 -14.73 4.33
N GLY A 210 -4.21 -15.08 5.48
CA GLY A 210 -2.87 -15.68 5.55
C GLY A 210 -1.72 -14.69 5.39
N ARG A 211 -2.00 -13.39 5.44
CA ARG A 211 -0.95 -12.36 5.50
C ARG A 211 -0.39 -12.29 6.91
N PHE A 212 0.90 -12.09 7.05
CA PHE A 212 1.48 -11.83 8.37
C PHE A 212 1.84 -10.35 8.52
N PHE A 213 1.72 -9.88 9.76
CA PHE A 213 2.01 -8.49 10.09
C PHE A 213 3.51 -8.22 10.11
N GLY A 214 3.96 -7.24 9.34
CA GLY A 214 5.34 -6.75 9.36
C GLY A 214 5.52 -5.69 10.44
N THR A 215 5.13 -4.46 10.11
CA THR A 215 5.18 -3.30 11.02
C THR A 215 4.44 -2.11 10.38
N VAL A 216 4.23 -1.04 11.14
CA VAL A 216 3.74 0.24 10.61
C VAL A 216 4.88 0.94 9.88
N VAL A 217 4.66 1.35 8.63
CA VAL A 217 5.71 1.93 7.76
C VAL A 217 5.61 3.45 7.58
N GLY A 218 4.55 4.07 8.06
CA GLY A 218 4.39 5.52 8.03
C GLY A 218 3.19 5.99 8.82
N PHE A 219 3.13 7.30 9.04
CA PHE A 219 2.14 7.97 9.89
C PHE A 219 1.49 9.13 9.15
N LYS A 220 0.30 9.54 9.58
CA LYS A 220 -0.27 10.80 9.11
C LYS A 220 0.53 11.95 9.70
N HIS A 221 0.84 12.93 8.86
CA HIS A 221 1.52 14.15 9.23
C HIS A 221 0.71 15.34 8.71
N ASP A 222 0.47 16.31 9.58
CA ASP A 222 -0.14 17.58 9.20
C ASP A 222 0.98 18.53 8.74
N GLU A 223 1.13 18.69 7.44
CA GLU A 223 2.10 19.62 6.84
C GLU A 223 1.44 20.99 6.67
N VAL A 224 2.10 22.03 7.17
CA VAL A 224 1.62 23.42 7.07
C VAL A 224 2.36 24.11 5.92
N PHE A 225 1.61 24.57 4.94
CA PHE A 225 2.13 25.37 3.83
C PHE A 225 1.70 26.83 4.02
N SER A 226 2.65 27.74 3.87
CA SER A 226 2.41 29.18 3.84
C SER A 226 2.74 29.71 2.46
N TYR A 227 1.79 30.38 1.81
CA TYR A 227 2.03 31.08 0.54
C TYR A 227 2.31 32.56 0.82
N GLY A 228 3.50 33.07 0.48
CA GLY A 228 3.88 34.47 0.70
C GLY A 228 5.12 34.65 1.56
N LYS A 229 5.24 35.79 2.25
CA LYS A 229 6.35 36.05 3.18
C LYS A 229 6.22 35.15 4.42
N GLU A 230 7.35 34.80 5.05
CA GLU A 230 7.36 34.12 6.34
C GLU A 230 6.46 34.87 7.34
N ASN A 231 5.54 34.14 7.99
CA ASN A 231 4.55 34.59 8.99
C ASN A 231 3.25 35.26 8.49
N ASP A 232 2.84 35.06 7.24
CA ASP A 232 1.47 35.42 6.83
C ASP A 232 0.46 34.30 7.16
N SER A 233 -0.08 34.34 8.40
CA SER A 233 -1.03 33.33 8.91
C SER A 233 -2.36 33.29 8.17
N GLU A 234 -2.69 34.30 7.36
CA GLU A 234 -3.92 34.33 6.56
C GLU A 234 -3.81 33.49 5.28
N SER A 235 -2.59 33.11 4.88
CA SER A 235 -2.32 32.33 3.66
C SER A 235 -1.80 30.92 3.97
N GLU A 236 -2.10 30.40 5.16
CA GLU A 236 -1.75 29.04 5.57
C GLU A 236 -2.83 28.03 5.18
N PHE A 237 -2.41 26.89 4.62
CA PHE A 237 -3.25 25.71 4.51
C PHE A 237 -2.56 24.47 5.05
N ARG A 238 -3.36 23.54 5.58
CA ARG A 238 -2.88 22.29 6.15
C ARG A 238 -3.18 21.14 5.20
N LEU A 239 -2.14 20.36 4.90
CA LEU A 239 -2.26 19.18 4.08
C LEU A 239 -1.90 17.94 4.91
N LYS A 240 -2.74 16.91 4.82
CA LYS A 240 -2.44 15.61 5.43
C LYS A 240 -1.61 14.80 4.45
N ARG A 241 -0.37 14.51 4.82
CA ARG A 241 0.55 13.65 4.07
C ARG A 241 0.91 12.40 4.87
N LEU A 242 1.46 11.41 4.19
CA LEU A 242 2.07 10.25 4.83
C LEU A 242 3.57 10.47 5.00
N GLU A 243 4.01 10.47 6.26
CA GLU A 243 5.43 10.54 6.59
C GLU A 243 6.01 9.13 6.80
N PRO A 244 7.10 8.75 6.10
CA PRO A 244 7.72 7.44 6.24
C PRO A 244 8.46 7.27 7.58
N GLU A 245 8.26 6.13 8.24
CA GLU A 245 9.04 5.73 9.41
C GLU A 245 10.23 4.87 8.97
N LYS A 246 11.36 5.55 8.70
CA LYS A 246 12.56 4.96 8.09
C LYS A 246 13.11 3.76 8.86
N SER A 247 13.04 3.77 10.19
CA SER A 247 13.55 2.66 11.01
C SER A 247 12.75 1.38 10.79
N GLN A 248 11.42 1.50 10.75
CA GLN A 248 10.50 0.40 10.51
C GLN A 248 10.51 -0.08 9.06
N ILE A 249 10.64 0.84 8.11
CA ILE A 249 10.85 0.53 6.69
C ILE A 249 12.13 -0.29 6.49
N THR A 250 13.23 0.09 7.13
CA THR A 250 14.49 -0.66 7.06
C THR A 250 14.33 -2.06 7.65
N HIS A 251 13.66 -2.16 8.80
CA HIS A 251 13.37 -3.45 9.44
C HIS A 251 12.58 -4.39 8.52
N VAL A 252 11.46 -3.91 7.95
CA VAL A 252 10.60 -4.77 7.12
C VAL A 252 11.23 -5.08 5.77
N SER A 253 12.08 -4.20 5.24
CA SER A 253 12.85 -4.48 4.01
C SER A 253 13.87 -5.60 4.25
N GLY A 254 14.54 -5.62 5.41
CA GLY A 254 15.40 -6.73 5.81
C GLY A 254 14.62 -8.04 6.02
N LEU A 255 13.43 -7.96 6.62
CA LEU A 255 12.53 -9.12 6.75
C LEU A 255 12.13 -9.69 5.38
N ALA A 256 11.76 -8.81 4.44
CA ALA A 256 11.44 -9.20 3.06
C ALA A 256 12.64 -9.87 2.39
N ALA A 257 13.84 -9.28 2.49
CA ALA A 257 15.07 -9.85 1.94
C ALA A 257 15.37 -11.25 2.49
N ASN A 258 15.13 -11.50 3.78
CA ASN A 258 15.30 -12.81 4.38
C ASN A 258 14.30 -13.85 3.85
N TRP A 259 13.05 -13.45 3.62
CA TRP A 259 12.03 -14.32 3.01
C TRP A 259 12.39 -14.67 1.56
N VAL A 260 12.84 -13.69 0.79
CA VAL A 260 13.37 -13.89 -0.57
C VAL A 260 14.54 -14.87 -0.54
N LEU A 261 15.51 -14.65 0.36
CA LEU A 261 16.66 -15.54 0.51
C LEU A 261 16.23 -16.96 0.85
N LEU A 262 15.30 -17.15 1.79
CA LEU A 262 14.77 -18.46 2.16
C LEU A 262 14.13 -19.17 0.96
N ARG A 263 13.37 -18.44 0.15
CA ARG A 263 12.70 -18.98 -1.05
C ARG A 263 13.71 -19.45 -2.10
N ARG A 264 14.79 -18.70 -2.29
CA ARG A 264 15.80 -18.95 -3.33
C ARG A 264 16.93 -19.90 -2.90
N THR A 265 17.11 -20.10 -1.61
CA THR A 265 18.12 -21.03 -1.09
C THR A 265 17.69 -22.47 -1.34
N GLU A 266 18.58 -23.30 -1.90
CA GLU A 266 18.36 -24.74 -2.02
C GLU A 266 18.12 -25.38 -0.65
N ASN A 267 17.24 -26.37 -0.57
CA ASN A 267 16.91 -27.03 0.70
C ASN A 267 18.14 -27.61 1.42
N SER A 268 19.14 -28.12 0.67
CA SER A 268 20.40 -28.64 1.21
C SER A 268 21.30 -27.58 1.87
N LYS A 269 21.10 -26.30 1.54
CA LYS A 269 21.88 -25.16 2.06
C LYS A 269 21.12 -24.40 3.16
N LYS A 270 19.84 -24.71 3.39
CA LYS A 270 19.04 -24.07 4.44
C LYS A 270 19.56 -24.48 5.81
N ARG A 271 19.72 -23.49 6.68
CA ARG A 271 20.09 -23.70 8.08
C ARG A 271 18.86 -23.43 8.93
N LEU A 272 18.36 -24.47 9.59
CA LEU A 272 17.17 -24.40 10.42
C LEU A 272 17.57 -24.40 11.91
N ALA A 273 16.89 -23.57 12.69
CA ALA A 273 16.98 -23.57 14.14
C ALA A 273 15.62 -23.96 14.72
N ILE A 274 15.60 -25.00 15.56
CA ILE A 274 14.39 -25.45 16.27
C ILE A 274 14.53 -24.99 17.72
N ILE A 275 13.64 -24.10 18.16
CA ILE A 275 13.68 -23.50 19.49
C ILE A 275 12.64 -24.19 20.38
N LEU A 276 13.11 -24.85 21.44
CA LEU A 276 12.24 -25.52 22.42
C LEU A 276 11.96 -24.58 23.59
N ALA A 277 10.68 -24.27 23.81
CA ALA A 277 10.27 -23.46 24.94
C ALA A 277 10.48 -24.21 26.26
N ASN A 278 10.98 -23.50 27.26
CA ASN A 278 11.12 -23.99 28.63
C ASN A 278 10.45 -23.01 29.60
N TYR A 279 9.14 -22.79 29.44
CA TYR A 279 8.37 -21.94 30.34
C TYR A 279 7.22 -22.71 31.01
N PRO A 280 7.09 -22.64 32.36
CA PRO A 280 8.08 -22.10 33.32
C PRO A 280 9.35 -22.96 33.36
N ASN A 281 10.51 -22.37 33.69
CA ASN A 281 11.83 -23.02 33.75
C ASN A 281 11.86 -24.19 34.76
N LYS A 282 11.36 -25.36 34.36
CA LYS A 282 11.33 -26.59 35.14
C LYS A 282 11.71 -27.73 34.22
N ASP A 283 12.54 -28.65 34.69
CA ASP A 283 13.02 -29.77 33.87
C ASP A 283 11.87 -30.63 33.31
N SER A 284 10.75 -30.74 34.04
CA SER A 284 9.53 -31.42 33.60
C SER A 284 8.74 -30.70 32.50
N ARG A 285 9.18 -29.50 32.09
CA ARG A 285 8.51 -28.63 31.10
C ARG A 285 9.44 -28.25 29.93
N ILE A 286 10.58 -28.92 29.78
CA ILE A 286 11.44 -28.72 28.60
C ILE A 286 10.67 -29.13 27.35
N GLY A 287 10.60 -28.22 26.38
CA GLY A 287 9.82 -28.44 25.16
C GLY A 287 8.31 -28.42 25.40
N ASN A 288 7.81 -27.63 26.36
CA ASN A 288 6.38 -27.55 26.63
C ASN A 288 5.61 -27.02 25.41
N GLY A 289 4.73 -27.85 24.83
CA GLY A 289 3.80 -27.50 23.77
C GLY A 289 2.39 -27.97 24.15
N VAL A 290 1.43 -27.05 24.30
CA VAL A 290 0.08 -27.40 24.76
C VAL A 290 -0.61 -28.27 23.71
N GLY A 291 -0.98 -29.50 24.08
CA GLY A 291 -1.62 -30.45 23.16
C GLY A 291 -0.68 -31.06 22.12
N LEU A 292 0.64 -30.86 22.25
CA LEU A 292 1.66 -31.36 21.34
C LEU A 292 2.68 -32.24 22.08
N ASP A 293 2.98 -33.42 21.54
CA ASP A 293 4.15 -34.19 21.96
C ASP A 293 5.38 -33.61 21.26
N THR A 294 6.00 -32.60 21.88
CA THR A 294 7.09 -31.83 21.27
C THR A 294 8.30 -32.69 20.92
N PRO A 295 8.83 -33.57 21.80
CA PRO A 295 9.91 -34.47 21.41
C PRO A 295 9.54 -35.38 20.23
N ALA A 296 8.36 -36.01 20.26
CA ALA A 296 7.93 -36.88 19.16
C ALA A 296 7.68 -36.12 17.85
N SER A 297 7.39 -34.81 17.92
CA SER A 297 7.17 -33.96 16.75
C SER A 297 8.46 -33.45 16.12
N VAL A 298 9.53 -33.25 16.91
CA VAL A 298 10.82 -32.74 16.42
C VAL A 298 11.65 -33.82 15.74
N VAL A 299 11.58 -35.07 16.21
CA VAL A 299 12.32 -36.18 15.60
C VAL A 299 12.01 -36.39 14.09
N PRO A 300 10.75 -36.33 13.63
CA PRO A 300 10.41 -36.47 12.21
C PRO A 300 10.49 -35.18 11.37
N PHE A 301 10.77 -34.03 11.98
CA PHE A 301 10.88 -32.73 11.28
C PHE A 301 12.23 -32.62 10.54
#